data_AF-A0A5B7JEX8-F1
#
_entry.id   AF-A0A5B7JEX8-F1
#
_cell.length_a   1.000
_cell.length_b   1.000
_cell.length_c   1.000
_cell.angle_alpha   90.00
_cell.angle_beta   90.00
_cell.angle_gamma   90.00
#
_symmetry.space_group_name_H-M   'P 1'
#
loop_
_entity.id
_entity.type
_entity.pdbx_description
1 polymer ?
#
loop_
_entity_poly.entity_id
_entity_poly.type
_entity_poly.pdbx_seq_one_letter_code
_entity_poly.pdbx_strand_id
1 'polypeptide(L)'
;MFTDDVNHNVATLTSLIISAQARHVPHGAYRVDPRDHLWFGYRCRQAADAKHKAWTCLKRRFSRRHKAQHRAACKTMARVATGARQSEAAVTKLLRSTDTRKAPGHDDVSPFLLKHCAEELTKPLTHIFRQCLQTSTWPAAWKEARVTSVNKKKDKGDPANYHPISLLSAVSKILERITAEQLTCHLEERHLISPQ
;
A
#
# COMPACT_ATOMS: atom_id res chain seq x y z
N MET A 1 -6.09 13.37 -19.15
CA MET A 1 -7.35 12.74 -19.58
C MET A 1 -7.39 11.36 -18.93
N PHE A 2 -8.42 11.03 -18.16
CA PHE A 2 -8.53 9.70 -17.53
C PHE A 2 -9.04 8.69 -18.57
N THR A 3 -8.44 7.51 -18.59
CA THR A 3 -8.77 6.40 -19.49
C THR A 3 -9.54 5.29 -18.75
N ASP A 4 -9.98 4.26 -19.45
CA ASP A 4 -10.58 3.07 -18.82
C ASP A 4 -9.54 2.16 -18.15
N ASP A 5 -8.25 2.33 -18.47
CA ASP A 5 -7.18 1.58 -17.82
C ASP A 5 -6.74 2.26 -16.51
N VAL A 6 -7.09 1.60 -15.41
CA VAL A 6 -6.73 2.01 -14.05
C VAL A 6 -5.20 2.13 -13.88
N ASN A 7 -4.41 1.23 -14.47
CA ASN A 7 -2.95 1.27 -14.32
C ASN A 7 -2.36 2.50 -15.00
N HIS A 8 -2.82 2.81 -16.21
CA HIS A 8 -2.42 4.01 -16.92
C HIS A 8 -2.78 5.28 -16.14
N ASN A 9 -3.99 5.35 -15.57
CA ASN A 9 -4.44 6.49 -14.77
C ASN A 9 -3.58 6.69 -13.52
N VAL A 10 -3.26 5.60 -12.80
CA VAL A 10 -2.37 5.64 -11.63
C VAL A 10 -0.97 6.07 -12.03
N ALA A 11 -0.39 5.49 -13.08
CA ALA A 11 0.95 5.84 -13.55
C ALA A 11 1.06 7.32 -13.95
N THR A 12 0.04 7.83 -14.66
CA THR A 12 -0.03 9.24 -15.09
C THR A 12 -0.13 10.17 -13.88
N LEU A 13 -1.04 9.89 -12.95
CA LEU A 13 -1.20 10.71 -11.75
C LEU A 13 0.05 10.69 -10.87
N THR A 14 0.64 9.50 -10.65
CA THR A 14 1.89 9.36 -9.88
C THR A 14 3.03 10.14 -10.53
N SER A 15 3.16 10.09 -11.86
CA SER A 15 4.20 10.84 -12.58
C SER A 15 4.02 12.36 -12.42
N LEU A 16 2.78 12.85 -12.49
CA LEU A 16 2.46 14.26 -12.26
C LEU A 16 2.77 14.69 -10.83
N ILE A 17 2.40 13.87 -9.84
CA ILE A 17 2.68 14.12 -8.42
C ILE A 17 4.19 14.18 -8.18
N ILE A 18 4.95 13.20 -8.68
CA ILE A 18 6.41 13.17 -8.53
C ILE A 18 7.06 14.39 -9.20
N SER A 19 6.59 14.76 -10.40
CA SER A 19 7.10 15.93 -11.12
C SER A 19 6.82 17.23 -10.36
N ALA A 20 5.65 17.35 -9.72
CA ALA A 20 5.34 18.46 -8.82
C ALA A 20 6.18 18.43 -7.55
N GLN A 21 6.36 17.25 -6.97
CA GLN A 21 7.15 17.03 -5.76
C GLN A 21 8.62 17.42 -5.98
N ALA A 22 9.22 17.07 -7.12
CA ALA A 22 10.60 17.40 -7.46
C ALA A 22 10.87 18.91 -7.50
N ARG A 23 9.86 19.74 -7.79
CA ARG A 23 9.99 21.21 -7.82
C ARG A 23 9.97 21.85 -6.43
N HIS A 24 9.42 21.17 -5.43
CA HIS A 24 9.15 21.76 -4.12
C HIS A 24 9.80 21.00 -2.94
N VAL A 25 10.10 19.71 -3.09
CA VAL A 25 10.69 18.87 -2.05
C VAL A 25 11.76 17.97 -2.67
N PRO A 26 13.07 18.24 -2.45
CA PRO A 26 14.14 17.41 -2.97
C PRO A 26 14.26 16.11 -2.16
N HIS A 27 13.34 15.16 -2.38
CA HIS A 27 13.37 13.84 -1.71
C HIS A 27 14.60 13.00 -2.09
N GLY A 28 15.26 13.30 -3.22
CA GLY A 28 16.54 12.68 -3.59
C GLY A 28 17.69 13.01 -2.63
N ALA A 29 17.61 14.15 -1.92
CA ALA A 29 18.70 14.64 -1.07
C ALA A 29 18.75 13.99 0.34
N TYR A 30 17.68 13.34 0.78
CA TYR A 30 17.57 12.72 2.11
C TYR A 30 17.49 11.19 2.06
N ARG A 31 17.97 10.57 0.97
CA ARG A 31 18.12 9.12 0.92
C ARG A 31 19.37 8.73 1.68
N VAL A 32 19.21 7.82 2.65
CA VAL A 32 20.35 7.13 3.27
C VAL A 32 21.06 6.36 2.15
N ASP A 33 22.38 6.55 2.01
CA ASP A 33 23.15 5.87 0.99
C ASP A 33 23.09 4.35 1.25
N PRO A 34 22.81 3.51 0.24
CA PRO A 34 22.90 2.05 0.35
C PRO A 34 24.18 1.55 1.05
N ARG A 35 25.29 2.28 0.94
CA ARG A 35 26.59 2.00 1.57
C ARG A 35 26.63 2.40 3.05
N ASP A 36 25.85 3.40 3.47
CA ASP A 36 25.67 3.75 4.89
C ASP A 36 24.85 2.69 5.64
N HIS A 37 24.12 1.84 4.90
CA HIS A 37 23.54 0.63 5.44
C HIS A 37 24.62 -0.46 5.60
N LEU A 38 25.42 -0.37 6.69
CA LEU A 38 26.45 -1.36 7.12
C LEU A 38 26.02 -2.85 7.07
N TRP A 39 24.72 -3.09 6.98
CA TRP A 39 24.04 -4.34 7.25
C TRP A 39 23.34 -4.92 6.00
N PHE A 40 23.62 -4.38 4.80
CA PHE A 40 23.41 -5.11 3.53
C PHE A 40 24.62 -5.98 3.12
N GLY A 41 25.46 -6.38 4.09
CA GLY A 41 26.60 -7.28 3.89
C GLY A 41 26.24 -8.76 3.73
N TYR A 42 27.27 -9.60 3.53
CA TYR A 42 27.15 -11.03 3.23
C TYR A 42 26.28 -11.83 4.23
N ARG A 43 26.44 -11.58 5.54
CA ARG A 43 25.72 -12.32 6.60
C ARG A 43 24.20 -12.07 6.58
N CYS A 44 23.76 -10.84 6.30
CA CYS A 44 22.34 -10.52 6.17
C CYS A 44 21.72 -11.16 4.92
N ARG A 45 22.48 -11.21 3.81
CA ARG A 45 22.06 -11.91 2.59
C ARG A 45 21.84 -13.41 2.86
N GLN A 46 22.78 -14.07 3.55
CA GLN A 46 22.61 -15.47 3.98
C GLN A 46 21.35 -15.67 4.85
N ALA A 47 21.12 -14.80 5.85
CA ALA A 47 19.95 -14.90 6.72
C ALA A 47 18.63 -14.68 5.96
N ALA A 48 18.60 -13.69 5.05
CA ALA A 48 17.46 -13.43 4.18
C ALA A 48 17.17 -14.61 3.25
N ASP A 49 18.20 -15.20 2.63
CA ASP A 49 18.08 -16.36 1.75
C ASP A 49 17.60 -17.60 2.52
N ALA A 50 18.10 -17.84 3.72
CA ALA A 50 17.64 -18.93 4.59
C ALA A 50 16.16 -18.76 4.97
N LYS A 51 15.74 -17.54 5.35
CA LYS A 51 14.34 -17.21 5.63
C LYS A 51 13.47 -17.37 4.37
N HIS A 52 13.95 -16.92 3.21
CA HIS A 52 13.24 -17.08 1.94
C HIS A 52 13.05 -18.56 1.62
N LYS A 53 14.11 -19.38 1.68
CA LYS A 53 14.04 -20.84 1.47
C LYS A 53 13.03 -21.50 2.40
N ALA A 54 13.06 -21.19 3.70
CA ALA A 54 12.10 -21.70 4.67
C ALA A 54 10.65 -21.30 4.35
N TRP A 55 10.43 -20.03 3.97
CA TRP A 55 9.11 -19.54 3.56
C TRP A 55 8.61 -20.18 2.26
N THR A 56 9.48 -20.41 1.27
CA THR A 56 9.13 -21.06 0.00
C THR A 56 8.73 -22.52 0.22
N CYS A 57 9.34 -23.21 1.19
CA CYS A 57 8.90 -24.54 1.64
C CYS A 57 7.50 -24.51 2.25
N LEU A 58 7.18 -23.51 3.08
CA LEU A 58 5.86 -23.34 3.71
C LEU A 58 4.76 -23.01 2.68
N LYS A 59 5.10 -22.27 1.62
CA LYS A 59 4.15 -21.82 0.59
C LYS A 59 3.55 -22.95 -0.26
N ARG A 60 4.11 -24.16 -0.20
CA ARG A 60 3.85 -25.21 -1.19
C ARG A 60 2.52 -25.94 -1.10
N ARG A 61 1.61 -25.70 -0.14
CA ARG A 61 0.34 -26.47 -0.08
C ARG A 61 -0.91 -25.71 0.38
N PHE A 62 -1.30 -24.64 -0.31
CA PHE A 62 -2.74 -24.32 -0.38
C PHE A 62 -3.40 -25.30 -1.35
N SER A 63 -4.32 -26.13 -0.85
CA SER A 63 -5.10 -27.05 -1.69
C SER A 63 -5.81 -26.28 -2.81
N ARG A 64 -6.10 -26.93 -3.95
CA ARG A 64 -6.90 -26.32 -5.03
C ARG A 64 -8.22 -25.77 -4.49
N ARG A 65 -8.80 -26.44 -3.48
CA ARG A 65 -9.99 -26.02 -2.73
C ARG A 65 -9.78 -24.69 -1.99
N HIS A 66 -8.70 -24.51 -1.23
CA HIS A 66 -8.41 -23.25 -0.54
C HIS A 66 -8.22 -22.09 -1.52
N LYS A 67 -7.55 -22.33 -2.65
CA LYS A 67 -7.40 -21.32 -3.72
C LYS A 67 -8.74 -20.95 -4.36
N ALA A 68 -9.61 -21.94 -4.60
CA ALA A 68 -10.94 -21.71 -5.17
C ALA A 68 -11.86 -20.97 -4.20
N GLN A 69 -11.86 -21.36 -2.92
CA GLN A 69 -12.61 -20.68 -1.85
C GLN A 69 -12.15 -19.23 -1.66
N HIS A 70 -10.83 -18.98 -1.66
CA HIS A 70 -10.31 -17.62 -1.61
C HIS A 70 -10.75 -16.79 -2.82
N ARG A 71 -10.65 -17.34 -4.04
CA ARG A 71 -11.15 -16.66 -5.26
C ARG A 71 -12.65 -16.39 -5.22
N ALA A 72 -13.45 -17.33 -4.71
CA ALA A 72 -14.89 -17.16 -4.55
C ALA A 72 -15.21 -16.08 -3.51
N ALA A 73 -14.53 -16.09 -2.36
CA ALA A 73 -14.65 -15.05 -1.34
C ALA A 73 -14.29 -13.66 -1.90
N CYS A 74 -13.18 -13.53 -2.63
CA CYS A 74 -12.80 -12.28 -3.30
C CYS A 74 -13.88 -11.79 -4.29
N LYS A 75 -14.51 -12.71 -5.06
CA LYS A 75 -15.62 -12.36 -5.96
C LYS A 75 -16.87 -11.91 -5.20
N THR A 76 -17.20 -12.55 -4.07
CA THR A 76 -18.32 -12.13 -3.23
C THR A 76 -18.05 -10.77 -2.59
N MET A 77 -16.83 -10.53 -2.09
CA MET A 77 -16.42 -9.25 -1.51
C MET A 77 -16.45 -8.12 -2.54
N ALA A 78 -16.04 -8.38 -3.77
CA ALA A 78 -16.14 -7.42 -4.87
C ALA A 78 -17.58 -6.93 -5.10
N ARG A 79 -18.58 -7.82 -5.01
CA ARG A 79 -20.00 -7.47 -5.17
C ARG A 79 -20.55 -6.61 -4.01
N VAL A 80 -20.03 -6.81 -2.81
CA VAL A 80 -20.38 -5.99 -1.63
C VAL A 80 -19.74 -4.60 -1.73
N ALA A 81 -18.48 -4.52 -2.18
CA ALA A 81 -17.76 -3.26 -2.34
C ALA A 81 -18.34 -2.36 -3.46
N THR A 82 -18.94 -2.95 -4.50
CA THR A 82 -19.57 -2.20 -5.61
C THR A 82 -20.77 -1.35 -5.20
N GLY A 83 -21.36 -1.56 -4.02
CA GLY A 83 -22.47 -0.74 -3.52
C GLY A 83 -22.07 0.63 -2.96
N ALA A 84 -20.78 0.87 -2.74
CA ALA A 84 -20.31 2.04 -2.01
C ALA A 84 -20.04 3.25 -2.92
N ARG A 85 -20.76 4.35 -2.67
CA ARG A 85 -20.49 5.65 -3.29
C ARG A 85 -19.29 6.28 -2.59
N GLN A 86 -18.10 6.20 -3.22
CA GLN A 86 -16.96 6.98 -2.75
C GLN A 86 -17.27 8.47 -2.89
N SER A 87 -17.43 9.15 -1.75
CA SER A 87 -17.64 10.59 -1.69
C SER A 87 -16.28 11.30 -1.67
N GLU A 88 -16.19 12.41 -2.39
CA GLU A 88 -14.99 13.25 -2.40
C GLU A 88 -14.64 13.70 -0.98
N ALA A 89 -15.64 14.05 -0.16
CA ALA A 89 -15.46 14.43 1.24
C ALA A 89 -14.75 13.35 2.08
N ALA A 90 -15.06 12.07 1.89
CA ALA A 90 -14.39 10.98 2.59
C ALA A 90 -12.92 10.87 2.18
N VAL A 91 -12.64 10.99 0.88
CA VAL A 91 -11.28 10.97 0.35
C VAL A 91 -10.47 12.17 0.86
N THR A 92 -11.04 13.38 0.84
CA THR A 92 -10.39 14.59 1.39
C THR A 92 -10.07 14.44 2.87
N LYS A 93 -11.02 13.91 3.66
CA LYS A 93 -10.83 13.65 5.09
C LYS A 93 -9.63 12.71 5.33
N LEU A 94 -9.55 11.63 4.55
CA LEU A 94 -8.46 10.66 4.67
C LEU A 94 -7.11 11.26 4.25
N LEU A 95 -7.06 11.99 3.14
CA LEU A 95 -5.87 12.70 2.69
C LEU A 95 -5.35 13.66 3.77
N ARG A 96 -6.23 14.47 4.36
CA ARG A 96 -5.89 15.41 5.45
C ARG A 96 -5.44 14.71 6.73
N SER A 97 -5.93 13.50 6.99
CA SER A 97 -5.56 12.70 8.16
C SER A 97 -4.23 11.96 8.04
N THR A 98 -3.59 11.99 6.86
CA THR A 98 -2.35 11.25 6.61
C THR A 98 -1.21 11.77 7.49
N ASP A 99 -0.44 10.85 8.11
CA ASP A 99 0.74 11.20 8.90
C ASP A 99 1.92 11.54 7.97
N THR A 100 2.29 12.81 7.95
CA THR A 100 3.33 13.37 7.08
C THR A 100 4.73 12.90 7.43
N ARG A 101 4.94 12.34 8.63
CA ARG A 101 6.24 11.82 9.08
C ARG A 101 6.54 10.42 8.56
N LYS A 102 5.57 9.77 7.91
CA LYS A 102 5.75 8.41 7.39
C LYS A 102 6.62 8.45 6.13
N ALA A 103 7.45 7.40 5.99
CA ALA A 103 8.25 7.21 4.79
C ALA A 103 7.35 6.90 3.58
N PRO A 104 7.72 7.39 2.39
CA PRO A 104 6.99 7.07 1.16
C PRO A 104 7.14 5.57 0.80
N GLY A 105 6.29 5.10 -0.10
CA GLY A 105 6.29 3.73 -0.61
C GLY A 105 7.35 3.48 -1.67
N HIS A 106 7.15 2.46 -2.49
CA HIS A 106 7.95 2.20 -3.70
C HIS A 106 7.76 3.29 -4.77
N ASP A 107 6.63 4.00 -4.72
CA ASP A 107 6.22 5.05 -5.66
C ASP A 107 6.81 6.42 -5.33
N ASP A 108 7.54 6.54 -4.21
CA ASP A 108 8.16 7.78 -3.72
C ASP A 108 7.19 8.97 -3.54
N VAL A 109 5.88 8.73 -3.54
CA VAL A 109 4.85 9.73 -3.28
C VAL A 109 4.86 10.08 -1.79
N SER A 110 5.14 11.35 -1.49
CA SER A 110 5.25 11.83 -0.12
C SER A 110 3.90 11.97 0.56
N PRO A 111 3.71 11.38 1.76
CA PRO A 111 2.52 11.62 2.59
C PRO A 111 2.30 13.09 2.92
N PHE A 112 3.37 13.88 2.99
CA PHE A 112 3.30 15.33 3.17
C PHE A 112 2.54 16.00 2.01
N LEU A 113 2.91 15.69 0.77
CA LEU A 113 2.27 16.27 -0.42
C LEU A 113 0.80 15.86 -0.48
N LEU A 114 0.48 14.59 -0.22
CA LEU A 114 -0.91 14.10 -0.20
C LEU A 114 -1.80 14.87 0.78
N LYS A 115 -1.26 15.25 1.95
CA LYS A 115 -1.98 16.03 2.95
C LYS A 115 -2.18 17.48 2.53
N HIS A 116 -1.14 18.11 2.00
CA HIS A 116 -1.14 19.54 1.68
C HIS A 116 -1.81 19.87 0.34
N CYS A 117 -1.79 18.95 -0.62
CA CYS A 117 -2.48 19.06 -1.90
C CYS A 117 -3.79 18.26 -1.92
N ALA A 118 -4.45 18.14 -0.76
CA ALA A 118 -5.62 17.27 -0.62
C ALA A 118 -6.78 17.72 -1.52
N GLU A 119 -7.01 19.02 -1.68
CA GLU A 119 -8.12 19.56 -2.48
C GLU A 119 -7.95 19.21 -3.97
N GLU A 120 -6.75 19.42 -4.49
CA GLU A 120 -6.40 19.19 -5.89
C GLU A 120 -6.37 17.70 -6.23
N LEU A 121 -5.95 16.87 -5.26
CA LEU A 121 -5.84 15.42 -5.44
C LEU A 121 -7.14 14.66 -5.16
N THR A 122 -8.09 15.25 -4.43
CA THR A 122 -9.34 14.58 -4.05
C THR A 122 -10.10 14.08 -5.27
N LYS A 123 -10.39 14.96 -6.24
CA LYS A 123 -11.16 14.63 -7.43
C LYS A 123 -10.51 13.53 -8.29
N PRO A 124 -9.23 13.64 -8.70
CA PRO A 124 -8.58 12.60 -9.50
C PRO A 124 -8.44 11.26 -8.75
N LEU A 125 -8.12 11.29 -7.44
CA LEU A 125 -8.03 10.06 -6.65
C LEU A 125 -9.39 9.40 -6.44
N THR A 126 -10.44 10.17 -6.21
CA THR A 126 -11.81 9.64 -6.08
C THR A 126 -12.25 8.92 -7.35
N HIS A 127 -11.92 9.49 -8.53
CA HIS A 127 -12.20 8.84 -9.81
C HIS A 127 -11.47 7.50 -9.93
N ILE A 128 -10.16 7.47 -9.68
CA ILE A 128 -9.36 6.22 -9.72
C ILE A 128 -9.90 5.20 -8.71
N PHE A 129 -10.16 5.59 -7.46
CA PHE A 129 -10.68 4.69 -6.43
C PHE A 129 -12.02 4.08 -6.82
N ARG A 130 -12.91 4.88 -7.40
CA ARG A 130 -14.20 4.40 -7.91
C ARG A 130 -13.98 3.40 -9.04
N GLN A 131 -13.11 3.70 -10.00
CA GLN A 131 -12.77 2.76 -11.08
C GLN A 131 -12.18 1.45 -10.54
N CYS A 132 -11.24 1.50 -9.59
CA CYS A 132 -10.65 0.32 -8.96
C CYS A 132 -11.73 -0.59 -8.35
N LEU A 133 -12.67 -0.02 -7.60
CA LEU A 133 -13.72 -0.80 -6.94
C LEU A 133 -14.76 -1.33 -7.94
N GLN A 134 -15.18 -0.52 -8.92
CA GLN A 134 -16.14 -0.93 -9.95
C GLN A 134 -15.60 -2.07 -10.82
N THR A 135 -14.34 -1.99 -11.20
CA THR A 135 -13.67 -3.00 -12.03
C THR A 135 -13.08 -4.15 -11.21
N SER A 136 -13.16 -4.06 -9.87
CA SER A 136 -12.47 -4.99 -8.95
C SER A 136 -10.98 -5.17 -9.26
N THR A 137 -10.35 -4.13 -9.81
CA THR A 137 -8.98 -4.16 -10.29
C THR A 137 -8.11 -3.32 -9.35
N TRP A 138 -7.14 -4.00 -8.72
CA TRP A 138 -6.09 -3.32 -7.97
C TRP A 138 -4.94 -2.94 -8.91
N PRO A 139 -4.46 -1.68 -8.91
CA PRO A 139 -3.34 -1.25 -9.76
C PRO A 139 -2.08 -2.06 -9.51
N ALA A 140 -1.33 -2.36 -10.56
CA ALA A 140 -0.09 -3.13 -10.49
C ALA A 140 0.95 -2.46 -9.60
N ALA A 141 1.16 -1.15 -9.76
CA ALA A 141 2.06 -0.36 -8.92
C ALA A 141 1.73 -0.56 -7.42
N TRP A 142 0.46 -0.48 -7.04
CA TRP A 142 0.05 -0.62 -5.64
C TRP A 142 0.19 -2.05 -5.06
N LYS A 143 0.57 -3.04 -5.87
CA LYS A 143 0.92 -4.40 -5.39
C LYS A 143 2.39 -4.50 -4.99
N GLU A 144 3.19 -3.49 -5.32
CA GLU A 144 4.61 -3.44 -4.99
C GLU A 144 4.86 -2.73 -3.66
N ALA A 145 5.88 -3.21 -2.94
CA ALA A 145 6.27 -2.65 -1.66
C ALA A 145 7.78 -2.49 -1.59
N ARG A 146 8.23 -1.37 -1.01
CA ARG A 146 9.64 -1.19 -0.68
C ARG A 146 9.94 -1.88 0.64
N VAL A 147 10.73 -2.94 0.61
CA VAL A 147 11.14 -3.66 1.81
C VAL A 147 12.31 -2.93 2.46
N THR A 148 12.07 -2.38 3.63
CA THR A 148 13.11 -1.81 4.49
C THR A 148 13.14 -2.58 5.80
N SER A 149 14.27 -2.57 6.48
CA SER A 149 14.37 -3.27 7.75
C SER A 149 14.44 -2.27 8.90
N VAL A 150 13.82 -2.62 10.01
CA VAL A 150 13.81 -1.80 11.22
C VAL A 150 14.45 -2.60 12.35
N ASN A 151 15.42 -1.98 13.03
CA ASN A 151 16.02 -2.56 14.22
C ASN A 151 15.02 -2.47 15.39
N LYS A 152 14.75 -3.60 16.05
CA LYS A 152 13.89 -3.64 17.24
C LYS A 152 14.65 -3.77 18.56
N LYS A 153 15.96 -4.03 18.54
CA LYS A 153 16.79 -4.20 19.74
C LYS A 153 17.91 -3.15 19.81
N LYS A 154 18.65 -3.14 20.93
CA LYS A 154 19.71 -2.16 21.16
C LYS A 154 20.94 -2.40 20.29
N ASP A 155 21.27 -3.66 20.01
CA ASP A 155 22.43 -4.00 19.20
C ASP A 155 22.15 -3.86 17.70
N LYS A 156 22.87 -2.92 17.07
CA LYS A 156 22.81 -2.60 15.64
C LYS A 156 23.77 -3.43 14.78
N GLY A 157 24.70 -4.16 15.40
CA GLY A 157 25.67 -5.00 14.70
C GLY A 157 25.14 -6.39 14.35
N ASP A 158 24.13 -6.88 15.06
CA ASP A 158 23.54 -8.20 14.84
C ASP A 158 22.37 -8.18 13.83
N PRO A 159 22.51 -8.86 12.66
CA PRO A 159 21.45 -9.02 11.67
C PRO A 159 20.14 -9.58 12.21
N ALA A 160 20.18 -10.42 13.26
CA ALA A 160 18.99 -11.07 13.81
C ALA A 160 18.05 -10.09 14.55
N ASN A 161 18.52 -8.87 14.84
CA ASN A 161 17.74 -7.84 15.53
C ASN A 161 16.89 -6.97 14.59
N TYR A 162 17.01 -7.17 13.29
CA TYR A 162 16.27 -6.45 12.27
C TYR A 162 15.04 -7.22 11.81
N HIS A 163 13.92 -6.52 11.70
CA HIS A 163 12.72 -7.06 11.08
C HIS A 163 12.42 -6.35 9.77
N PRO A 164 12.19 -7.08 8.66
CA PRO A 164 11.76 -6.46 7.42
C PRO A 164 10.33 -5.94 7.59
N ILE A 165 10.10 -4.73 7.11
CA ILE A 165 8.81 -4.09 6.97
C ILE A 165 8.58 -3.74 5.49
N SER A 166 7.32 -3.84 5.06
CA SER A 166 6.91 -3.50 3.69
C SER A 166 6.31 -2.11 3.67
N LEU A 167 7.00 -1.16 3.05
CA LEU A 167 6.49 0.19 2.82
C LEU A 167 5.65 0.20 1.53
N LEU A 168 4.32 0.16 1.71
CA LEU A 168 3.35 0.33 0.63
C LEU A 168 3.18 1.81 0.26
N SER A 169 2.68 2.05 -0.96
CA SER A 169 2.25 3.37 -1.43
C SER A 169 1.30 4.03 -0.43
N ALA A 170 1.49 5.32 -0.16
CA ALA A 170 0.61 6.07 0.71
C ALA A 170 -0.81 6.18 0.12
N VAL A 171 -0.92 6.27 -1.21
CA VAL A 171 -2.20 6.31 -1.94
C VAL A 171 -2.92 4.95 -1.83
N SER A 172 -2.19 3.84 -1.99
CA SER A 172 -2.73 2.48 -1.80
C SER A 172 -3.39 2.31 -0.44
N LYS A 173 -2.71 2.75 0.63
CA LYS A 173 -3.22 2.66 2.00
C LYS A 173 -4.52 3.44 2.22
N ILE A 174 -4.71 4.55 1.51
CA ILE A 174 -5.96 5.31 1.58
C ILE A 174 -7.11 4.46 1.02
N LEU A 175 -6.93 3.84 -0.15
CA LEU A 175 -7.95 2.95 -0.72
C LEU A 175 -8.20 1.71 0.16
N GLU A 176 -7.14 1.13 0.72
CA GLU A 176 -7.25 0.01 1.67
C GLU A 176 -8.10 0.39 2.88
N ARG A 177 -7.87 1.58 3.46
CA ARG A 177 -8.65 2.07 4.60
C ARG A 177 -10.11 2.27 4.25
N ILE A 178 -10.41 2.86 3.09
CA ILE A 178 -11.79 3.03 2.67
C ILE A 178 -12.48 1.66 2.49
N THR A 179 -11.79 0.72 1.85
CA THR A 179 -12.31 -0.64 1.62
C THR A 179 -12.52 -1.39 2.95
N ALA A 180 -11.61 -1.21 3.91
CA ALA A 180 -11.70 -1.81 5.23
C ALA A 180 -12.88 -1.24 6.03
N GLU A 181 -13.04 0.10 6.06
CA GLU A 181 -14.17 0.75 6.73
C GLU A 181 -15.51 0.25 6.17
N GLN A 182 -15.63 0.14 4.84
CA GLN A 182 -16.83 -0.40 4.19
C GLN A 182 -17.10 -1.87 4.53
N LEU A 183 -16.05 -2.70 4.50
CA LEU A 183 -16.16 -4.10 4.82
C LEU A 183 -16.60 -4.30 6.27
N THR A 184 -15.98 -3.57 7.20
CA THR A 184 -16.32 -3.63 8.62
C THR A 184 -17.78 -3.24 8.84
N CYS A 185 -18.25 -2.11 8.30
CA CYS A 185 -19.65 -1.70 8.42
C CYS A 185 -20.60 -2.78 7.88
N HIS A 186 -20.31 -3.35 6.71
CA HIS A 186 -21.14 -4.42 6.15
C HIS A 186 -21.18 -5.67 7.03
N LEU A 187 -20.04 -6.07 7.60
CA LEU A 187 -19.95 -7.24 8.46
C LEU A 187 -20.70 -7.02 9.79
N GLU A 188 -20.64 -5.80 10.34
CA GLU A 188 -21.37 -5.40 11.56
C GLU A 188 -22.89 -5.36 11.33
N GLU A 189 -23.34 -4.70 10.27
CA GLU A 189 -24.77 -4.60 9.89
C GLU A 189 -25.42 -5.96 9.64
N ARG A 190 -24.62 -6.93 9.16
CA ARG A 190 -25.06 -8.30 8.87
C ARG A 190 -24.80 -9.27 10.01
N HIS A 191 -24.27 -8.80 11.15
CA HIS A 191 -23.88 -9.62 12.30
C HIS A 191 -22.98 -10.81 11.93
N LEU A 192 -22.09 -10.63 10.94
CA LEU A 192 -21.18 -11.65 10.43
C LEU A 192 -19.88 -11.75 11.24
N ILE A 193 -19.65 -10.79 12.14
CA ILE A 193 -18.54 -10.78 13.09
C ILE A 193 -19.09 -10.77 14.51
N SER A 194 -18.40 -11.47 15.42
CA SER A 194 -18.73 -11.44 16.85
C SER A 194 -18.52 -10.03 17.40
N PRO A 195 -19.40 -9.52 18.28
CA PRO A 195 -19.16 -8.26 18.98
C PRO A 195 -17.83 -8.36 19.76
N GLN A 196 -17.02 -7.30 19.66
CA GLN A 196 -15.74 -7.17 20.38
C GLN A 196 -15.96 -6.79 21.84
#